data_AF-A0A6G7C008-F1
#
_entry.id   AF-A0A6G7C008-F1
#
_cell.length_a   1.000
_cell.length_b   1.000
_cell.length_c   1.000
_cell.angle_alpha   90.00
_cell.angle_beta   90.00
_cell.angle_gamma   90.00
#
_symmetry.space_group_name_H-M   'P 1'
#
loop_
_entity.id
_entity.type
_entity.pdbx_description
1 polymer ?
#
loop_
_entity_poly.entity_id
_entity_poly.type
_entity_poly.pdbx_seq_one_letter_code
_entity_poly.pdbx_strand_id
1 'polypeptide(L)'
;MNVKITKLLSLLVLIFCMGKGLFAQKFYPRNFIHLYTDEGVQADKIARLNRSYLLPTGFQEVNDSLYIHPQTKERLSLSTRQQDNKNELLLTYITAADLSVFRARLLDYEPKLEQIDANTYQAAFNNPVVRYMIAGDTAIDNKRLHTIKFLLIYDKGQKFPFSSDNYTFPVTETYPLQHTTWYFTAKYERSPSNSEYNEMRIIFGKEKTAYKIDFVDDINFKLTYTDPKKKTHVYQGQYQNYKSDISFFNRQGGWSDKDKTGRALATPGEQYMGKESFYEDPKKFAEEAGTARYFRFIFLNNYQAIYHSDLGLMELSKQEAREQEDILSMPRRER
;
A
#
# COMPACT_ATOMS: atom_id res chain seq x y z
N MET A 1 2.92 -35.78 -32.15
CA MET A 1 2.08 -34.99 -31.22
C MET A 1 1.74 -33.66 -31.89
N ASN A 2 0.45 -33.31 -32.00
CA ASN A 2 0.00 -32.17 -32.81
C ASN A 2 0.51 -30.84 -32.23
N VAL A 3 1.17 -30.00 -33.03
CA VAL A 3 1.81 -28.74 -32.59
C VAL A 3 0.83 -27.82 -31.84
N LYS A 4 -0.47 -27.89 -32.17
CA LYS A 4 -1.53 -27.16 -31.47
C LYS A 4 -1.72 -27.64 -30.02
N ILE A 5 -1.63 -28.94 -29.78
CA ILE A 5 -1.75 -29.57 -28.45
C ILE A 5 -0.53 -29.20 -27.60
N THR A 6 0.68 -29.21 -28.18
CA THR A 6 1.90 -28.82 -27.48
C THR A 6 1.89 -27.34 -27.08
N LYS A 7 1.41 -26.45 -27.95
CA LYS A 7 1.23 -25.02 -27.64
C LYS A 7 0.18 -24.78 -26.55
N LEU A 8 -0.93 -25.52 -26.58
CA LEU A 8 -1.98 -25.42 -25.56
C LEU A 8 -1.48 -25.91 -24.19
N LEU A 9 -0.74 -27.02 -24.15
CA LEU A 9 -0.09 -27.52 -22.94
C LEU A 9 0.98 -26.56 -22.42
N SER A 10 1.76 -25.94 -23.32
CA SER A 10 2.75 -24.92 -22.94
C SER A 10 2.09 -23.69 -22.34
N LEU A 11 0.94 -23.26 -22.89
CA LEU A 11 0.16 -22.13 -22.38
C LEU A 11 -0.50 -22.46 -21.04
N LEU A 12 -1.05 -23.68 -20.89
CA LEU A 12 -1.59 -24.16 -19.62
C LEU A 12 -0.50 -24.28 -18.56
N VAL A 13 0.68 -24.80 -18.89
CA VAL A 13 1.84 -24.82 -17.98
C VAL A 13 2.32 -23.40 -17.68
N LEU A 14 2.26 -22.45 -18.62
CA LEU A 14 2.58 -21.04 -18.32
C LEU A 14 1.57 -20.42 -17.35
N ILE A 15 0.27 -20.72 -17.52
CA ILE A 15 -0.82 -20.27 -16.62
C ILE A 15 -0.70 -20.93 -15.24
N PHE A 16 -0.39 -22.23 -15.18
CA PHE A 16 -0.17 -22.97 -13.93
C PHE A 16 1.15 -22.60 -13.24
N CYS A 17 2.19 -22.21 -13.98
CA CYS A 17 3.46 -21.71 -13.42
C CYS A 17 3.35 -20.24 -12.99
N MET A 18 2.54 -19.41 -13.66
CA MET A 18 2.18 -18.08 -13.17
C MET A 18 1.28 -18.13 -11.93
N GLY A 19 0.50 -19.22 -11.76
CA GLY A 19 -0.29 -19.48 -10.56
C GLY A 19 0.51 -19.81 -9.30
N LYS A 20 1.85 -20.00 -9.38
CA LYS A 20 2.71 -20.33 -8.23
C LYS A 20 3.27 -19.13 -7.47
N GLY A 21 2.93 -17.90 -7.84
CA GLY A 21 3.60 -16.71 -7.30
C GLY A 21 2.70 -15.60 -6.74
N LEU A 22 1.40 -15.84 -6.57
CA LEU A 22 0.53 -14.83 -5.95
C LEU A 22 0.59 -15.00 -4.44
N PHE A 23 1.63 -14.42 -3.84
CA PHE A 23 1.58 -14.07 -2.42
C PHE A 23 0.36 -13.19 -2.22
N ALA A 24 -0.67 -13.67 -1.50
CA ALA A 24 -1.85 -12.85 -1.34
C ALA A 24 -1.47 -11.55 -0.65
N GLN A 25 -1.98 -10.46 -1.20
CA GLN A 25 -1.57 -9.11 -0.84
C GLN A 25 -1.78 -8.82 0.65
N LYS A 26 -2.69 -9.56 1.31
CA LYS A 26 -2.98 -9.48 2.75
C LYS A 26 -1.85 -9.98 3.65
N PHE A 27 -0.89 -10.75 3.11
CA PHE A 27 0.19 -11.37 3.88
C PHE A 27 1.37 -10.44 4.15
N TYR A 28 1.31 -9.19 3.73
CA TYR A 28 2.34 -8.24 4.11
C TYR A 28 2.16 -7.82 5.57
N PRO A 29 3.23 -7.81 6.39
CA PRO A 29 3.14 -7.39 7.80
C PRO A 29 2.45 -6.03 8.00
N ARG A 30 2.67 -5.07 7.08
CA ARG A 30 1.98 -3.76 7.10
C ARG A 30 0.46 -3.87 6.99
N ASN A 31 -0.05 -4.92 6.36
CA ASN A 31 -1.48 -5.05 6.09
C ASN A 31 -2.28 -5.60 7.26
N PHE A 32 -1.64 -6.17 8.28
CA PHE A 32 -2.35 -6.78 9.42
C PHE A 32 -3.17 -5.75 10.21
N ILE A 33 -2.72 -4.49 10.29
CA ILE A 33 -3.48 -3.42 10.95
C ILE A 33 -4.78 -3.05 10.23
N HIS A 34 -4.92 -3.37 8.94
CA HIS A 34 -6.13 -3.09 8.18
C HIS A 34 -7.21 -4.16 8.37
N LEU A 35 -6.86 -5.30 8.97
CA LEU A 35 -7.75 -6.46 9.10
C LEU A 35 -8.76 -6.34 10.24
N TYR A 36 -8.63 -5.36 11.13
CA TYR A 36 -9.54 -5.13 12.25
C TYR A 36 -9.84 -3.65 12.48
N THR A 37 -10.92 -3.38 13.21
CA THR A 37 -11.39 -2.03 13.55
C THR A 37 -12.12 -2.04 14.89
N ASP A 38 -12.10 -0.91 15.61
CA ASP A 38 -12.92 -0.66 16.81
C ASP A 38 -14.18 0.18 16.51
N GLU A 39 -14.43 0.54 15.24
CA GLU A 39 -15.64 1.25 14.85
C GLU A 39 -16.89 0.37 14.93
N GLY A 40 -17.92 0.85 15.63
CA GLY A 40 -19.20 0.16 15.79
C GLY A 40 -19.11 -1.12 16.62
N VAL A 41 -18.03 -1.28 17.40
CA VAL A 41 -17.83 -2.40 18.32
C VAL A 41 -18.56 -2.12 19.64
N GLN A 42 -19.11 -3.17 20.26
CA GLN A 42 -19.76 -3.07 21.58
C GLN A 42 -18.75 -2.68 22.67
N ALA A 43 -19.19 -2.01 23.73
CA ALA A 43 -18.31 -1.42 24.75
C ALA A 43 -17.41 -2.44 25.50
N ASP A 44 -17.77 -3.72 25.48
CA ASP A 44 -17.04 -4.84 26.09
C ASP A 44 -16.06 -5.54 25.13
N LYS A 45 -16.06 -5.17 23.85
CA LYS A 45 -15.19 -5.74 22.82
C LYS A 45 -14.09 -4.74 22.44
N ILE A 46 -12.90 -5.25 22.11
CA ILE A 46 -11.74 -4.40 21.78
C ILE A 46 -11.73 -4.02 20.30
N ALA A 47 -12.04 -4.97 19.42
CA ALA A 47 -12.06 -4.80 17.98
C ALA A 47 -12.89 -5.92 17.33
N ARG A 48 -13.25 -5.71 16.06
CA ARG A 48 -13.83 -6.73 15.16
C ARG A 48 -13.04 -6.78 13.86
N LEU A 49 -13.26 -7.79 13.02
CA LEU A 49 -12.66 -7.83 11.69
C LEU A 49 -13.20 -6.71 10.78
N ASN A 50 -12.32 -6.07 10.00
CA ASN A 50 -12.67 -4.95 9.13
C ASN A 50 -13.31 -5.44 7.83
N ARG A 51 -14.65 -5.41 7.80
CA ARG A 51 -15.47 -5.83 6.66
C ARG A 51 -15.11 -5.07 5.37
N SER A 52 -14.91 -3.75 5.44
CA SER A 52 -14.63 -2.90 4.27
C SER A 52 -13.33 -3.29 3.57
N TYR A 53 -12.31 -3.71 4.34
CA TYR A 53 -11.07 -4.22 3.78
C TYR A 53 -11.18 -5.67 3.28
N LEU A 54 -11.93 -6.52 3.98
CA LEU A 54 -11.96 -7.96 3.69
C LEU A 54 -12.85 -8.34 2.50
N LEU A 55 -14.01 -7.72 2.34
CA LEU A 55 -14.96 -8.09 1.26
C LEU A 55 -14.41 -7.92 -0.16
N PRO A 56 -13.76 -6.79 -0.52
CA PRO A 56 -13.18 -6.61 -1.86
C PRO A 56 -12.15 -7.67 -2.23
N THR A 57 -11.62 -8.37 -1.22
CA THR A 57 -10.56 -9.35 -1.37
C THR A 57 -11.05 -10.80 -1.45
N GLY A 58 -12.37 -11.01 -1.55
CA GLY A 58 -12.99 -12.32 -1.74
C GLY A 58 -13.30 -13.09 -0.46
N PHE A 59 -12.99 -12.54 0.72
CA PHE A 59 -13.41 -13.12 1.99
C PHE A 59 -14.91 -12.92 2.21
N GLN A 60 -15.56 -13.92 2.78
CA GLN A 60 -16.95 -13.86 3.21
C GLN A 60 -17.02 -13.93 4.72
N GLU A 61 -17.89 -13.10 5.29
CA GLU A 61 -18.18 -13.06 6.71
C GLU A 61 -18.94 -14.33 7.13
N VAL A 62 -18.45 -15.01 8.16
CA VAL A 62 -19.18 -16.08 8.85
C VAL A 62 -19.78 -15.55 10.14
N ASN A 63 -19.00 -14.77 10.88
CA ASN A 63 -19.42 -13.97 12.04
C ASN A 63 -18.39 -12.85 12.29
N ASP A 64 -18.64 -12.00 13.30
CA ASP A 64 -17.79 -10.85 13.69
C ASP A 64 -16.29 -11.16 13.83
N SER A 65 -15.96 -12.42 14.17
CA SER A 65 -14.61 -12.89 14.48
C SER A 65 -14.02 -13.83 13.43
N LEU A 66 -14.76 -14.21 12.38
CA LEU A 66 -14.32 -15.21 11.41
C LEU A 66 -14.76 -14.88 9.99
N TYR A 67 -13.79 -14.83 9.09
CA TYR A 67 -13.97 -14.69 7.66
C TYR A 67 -13.33 -15.88 6.93
N ILE A 68 -14.00 -16.38 5.90
CA ILE A 68 -13.54 -17.51 5.10
C ILE A 68 -13.57 -17.15 3.61
N HIS A 69 -12.49 -17.49 2.90
CA HIS A 69 -12.47 -17.37 1.45
C HIS A 69 -13.03 -18.66 0.83
N PRO A 70 -14.18 -18.63 0.12
CA PRO A 70 -14.89 -19.85 -0.25
C PRO A 70 -14.13 -20.72 -1.26
N GLN A 71 -13.34 -20.12 -2.15
CA GLN A 71 -12.51 -20.79 -3.15
C GLN A 71 -11.20 -21.34 -2.56
N THR A 72 -10.41 -20.52 -1.86
CA THR A 72 -9.09 -20.91 -1.37
C THR A 72 -9.14 -21.69 -0.06
N LYS A 73 -10.27 -21.61 0.67
CA LYS A 73 -10.48 -22.14 2.03
C LYS A 73 -9.61 -21.49 3.10
N GLU A 74 -8.97 -20.37 2.76
CA GLU A 74 -8.26 -19.55 3.73
C GLU A 74 -9.21 -19.00 4.78
N ARG A 75 -8.72 -18.85 6.01
CA ARG A 75 -9.54 -18.44 7.15
C ARG A 75 -8.83 -17.38 7.95
N LEU A 76 -9.49 -16.26 8.20
CA LEU A 76 -9.02 -15.22 9.09
C LEU A 76 -9.91 -15.16 10.31
N SER A 77 -9.32 -15.27 11.49
CA SER A 77 -10.04 -15.14 12.75
C SER A 77 -9.38 -14.15 13.69
N LEU A 78 -10.20 -13.40 14.43
CA LEU A 78 -9.76 -12.47 15.46
C LEU A 78 -10.20 -12.97 16.84
N SER A 79 -9.24 -13.05 17.76
CA SER A 79 -9.50 -13.21 19.19
C SER A 79 -9.00 -11.98 19.92
N THR A 80 -9.76 -11.50 20.90
CA THR A 80 -9.41 -10.32 21.68
C THR A 80 -9.46 -10.65 23.16
N ARG A 81 -8.50 -10.16 23.93
CA ARG A 81 -8.46 -10.32 25.38
C ARG A 81 -8.17 -9.00 26.05
N GLN A 82 -8.95 -8.68 27.07
CA GLN A 82 -8.68 -7.56 27.95
C GLN A 82 -8.16 -8.11 29.28
N GLN A 83 -6.96 -7.70 29.69
CA GLN A 83 -6.37 -8.11 30.96
C GLN A 83 -5.69 -6.91 31.60
N ASP A 84 -6.01 -6.63 32.87
CA ASP A 84 -5.46 -5.51 33.64
C ASP A 84 -5.63 -4.16 32.92
N ASN A 85 -4.53 -3.46 32.61
CA ASN A 85 -4.50 -2.24 31.82
C ASN A 85 -4.07 -2.44 30.36
N LYS A 86 -4.10 -3.69 29.87
CA LYS A 86 -3.69 -4.05 28.51
C LYS A 86 -4.85 -4.62 27.68
N ASN A 87 -4.77 -4.36 26.39
CA ASN A 87 -5.58 -4.98 25.36
C ASN A 87 -4.68 -5.90 24.52
N GLU A 88 -5.18 -7.08 24.19
CA GLU A 88 -4.53 -8.05 23.32
C GLU A 88 -5.42 -8.36 22.12
N LEU A 89 -4.85 -8.26 20.92
CA LEU A 89 -5.47 -8.68 19.67
C LEU A 89 -4.65 -9.80 19.06
N LEU A 90 -5.27 -10.96 18.86
CA LEU A 90 -4.69 -12.11 18.19
C LEU A 90 -5.42 -12.36 16.89
N LEU A 91 -4.82 -11.95 15.78
CA LEU A 91 -5.23 -12.39 14.45
C LEU A 91 -4.60 -13.74 14.16
N THR A 92 -5.40 -14.72 13.78
CA THR A 92 -4.94 -15.99 13.24
C THR A 92 -5.36 -16.08 11.79
N TYR A 93 -4.40 -16.29 10.90
CA TYR A 93 -4.63 -16.44 9.48
C TYR A 93 -4.13 -17.80 8.99
N ILE A 94 -5.03 -18.57 8.39
CA ILE A 94 -4.76 -19.88 7.81
C ILE A 94 -4.71 -19.74 6.29
N THR A 95 -3.57 -20.13 5.70
CA THR A 95 -3.24 -19.83 4.30
C THR A 95 -2.67 -21.00 3.52
N ALA A 96 -2.92 -21.05 2.21
CA ALA A 96 -2.25 -21.97 1.30
C ALA A 96 -0.96 -21.40 0.69
N ALA A 97 -0.61 -20.15 1.00
CA ALA A 97 0.50 -19.43 0.39
C ALA A 97 1.86 -19.90 0.93
N ASP A 98 2.88 -19.86 0.06
CA ASP A 98 4.27 -20.07 0.45
C ASP A 98 4.72 -18.95 1.42
N LEU A 99 5.22 -19.35 2.59
CA LEU A 99 5.65 -18.44 3.64
C LEU A 99 7.10 -17.93 3.50
N SER A 100 7.86 -18.38 2.50
CA SER A 100 9.25 -17.94 2.28
C SER A 100 9.35 -16.42 2.12
N VAL A 101 8.49 -15.83 1.28
CA VAL A 101 8.40 -14.39 1.06
C VAL A 101 7.96 -13.67 2.35
N PHE A 102 6.99 -14.22 3.07
CA PHE A 102 6.53 -13.66 4.35
C PHE A 102 7.66 -13.59 5.38
N ARG A 103 8.41 -14.69 5.56
CA ARG A 103 9.52 -14.77 6.51
C ARG A 103 10.62 -13.77 6.18
N ALA A 104 11.02 -13.68 4.92
CA ALA A 104 11.97 -12.67 4.47
C ALA A 104 11.45 -11.26 4.76
N ARG A 105 10.17 -11.02 4.49
CA ARG A 105 9.55 -9.70 4.69
C ARG A 105 9.39 -9.30 6.16
N LEU A 106 9.19 -10.24 7.08
CA LEU A 106 9.16 -9.94 8.51
C LEU A 106 10.48 -9.35 9.02
N LEU A 107 11.61 -9.80 8.48
CA LEU A 107 12.93 -9.27 8.84
C LEU A 107 13.18 -7.86 8.27
N ASP A 108 12.59 -7.58 7.12
CA ASP A 108 12.64 -6.26 6.46
C ASP A 108 11.51 -5.32 6.91
N TYR A 109 10.64 -5.77 7.81
CA TYR A 109 9.51 -4.98 8.27
C TYR A 109 9.99 -3.80 9.11
N GLU A 110 9.41 -2.64 8.87
CA GLU A 110 9.56 -1.50 9.77
C GLU A 110 8.32 -1.44 10.64
N PRO A 111 8.44 -1.62 11.97
CA PRO A 111 9.69 -1.66 12.74
C PRO A 111 10.38 -3.03 12.75
N LYS A 112 11.73 -3.03 12.71
CA LYS A 112 12.57 -4.25 12.58
C LYS A 112 12.23 -5.25 13.69
N LEU A 113 11.74 -6.42 13.29
CA LEU A 113 11.40 -7.52 14.20
C LEU A 113 12.66 -8.31 14.56
N GLU A 114 12.86 -8.59 15.84
CA GLU A 114 13.83 -9.55 16.32
C GLU A 114 13.29 -10.97 16.18
N GLN A 115 14.09 -11.88 15.62
CA GLN A 115 13.74 -13.28 15.56
C GLN A 115 14.09 -13.95 16.90
N ILE A 116 13.06 -14.34 17.65
CA ILE A 116 13.21 -14.96 19.00
C ILE A 116 13.48 -16.46 18.87
N ASP A 117 12.86 -17.10 17.88
CA ASP A 117 13.08 -18.51 17.54
C ASP A 117 12.81 -18.76 16.04
N ALA A 118 12.90 -20.01 15.57
CA ALA A 118 12.72 -20.36 14.15
C ALA A 118 11.37 -19.92 13.54
N ASN A 119 10.36 -19.66 14.37
CA ASN A 119 8.99 -19.39 13.95
C ASN A 119 8.37 -18.15 14.61
N THR A 120 9.08 -17.47 15.51
CA THR A 120 8.58 -16.29 16.24
C THR A 120 9.44 -15.06 15.97
N TYR A 121 8.79 -13.98 15.57
CA TYR A 121 9.38 -12.67 15.29
C TYR A 121 8.68 -11.61 16.13
N GLN A 122 9.42 -10.75 16.81
CA GLN A 122 8.85 -9.80 17.78
C GLN A 122 9.56 -8.45 17.73
N ALA A 123 8.80 -7.37 17.88
CA ALA A 123 9.32 -6.09 18.32
C ALA A 123 8.57 -5.64 19.58
N ALA A 124 9.33 -5.27 20.61
CA ALA A 124 8.78 -4.69 21.83
C ALA A 124 9.14 -3.19 21.85
N PHE A 125 8.11 -2.36 21.91
CA PHE A 125 8.25 -0.91 22.15
C PHE A 125 7.90 -0.62 23.61
N ASN A 126 8.11 0.62 24.05
CA ASN A 126 7.76 1.03 25.41
C ASN A 126 6.29 0.67 25.78
N ASN A 127 5.36 0.76 24.83
CA ASN A 127 3.94 0.48 25.07
C ASN A 127 3.41 -0.74 24.28
N PRO A 128 3.47 -0.77 22.93
CA PRO A 128 3.00 -1.93 22.18
C PRO A 128 4.05 -3.04 22.07
N VAL A 129 3.58 -4.29 22.10
CA VAL A 129 4.33 -5.46 21.64
C VAL A 129 3.69 -5.97 20.37
N VAL A 130 4.49 -6.12 19.32
CA VAL A 130 4.09 -6.71 18.05
C VAL A 130 4.79 -8.05 17.90
N ARG A 131 4.05 -9.14 17.70
CA ARG A 131 4.61 -10.49 17.54
C ARG A 131 3.95 -11.23 16.40
N TYR A 132 4.76 -11.82 15.52
CA TYR A 132 4.35 -12.76 14.49
C TYR A 132 4.82 -14.16 14.86
N MET A 133 3.95 -15.16 14.75
CA MET A 133 4.25 -16.56 15.01
C MET A 133 3.77 -17.42 13.85
N ILE A 134 4.62 -18.32 13.35
CA ILE A 134 4.28 -19.28 12.30
C ILE A 134 4.10 -20.64 12.97
N ALA A 135 2.84 -21.03 13.18
CA ALA A 135 2.50 -22.30 13.80
C ALA A 135 2.55 -23.44 12.77
N GLY A 136 2.44 -24.68 13.27
CA GLY A 136 2.38 -25.87 12.44
C GLY A 136 1.21 -25.86 11.45
N ASP A 137 1.35 -26.67 10.42
CA ASP A 137 0.37 -26.72 9.34
C ASP A 137 -0.91 -27.41 9.79
N THR A 138 -2.03 -26.88 9.31
CA THR A 138 -3.37 -27.45 9.52
C THR A 138 -3.85 -28.08 8.22
N ALA A 139 -4.36 -29.31 8.31
CA ALA A 139 -5.02 -29.95 7.19
C ALA A 139 -6.51 -29.57 7.18
N ILE A 140 -6.97 -28.95 6.09
CA ILE A 140 -8.39 -28.61 5.86
C ILE A 140 -8.77 -29.12 4.48
N ASP A 141 -9.79 -29.99 4.39
CA ASP A 141 -10.24 -30.60 3.13
C ASP A 141 -9.09 -31.21 2.30
N ASN A 142 -8.19 -31.95 2.95
CA ASN A 142 -6.97 -32.53 2.36
C ASN A 142 -5.97 -31.51 1.78
N LYS A 143 -6.13 -30.21 2.05
CA LYS A 143 -5.14 -29.18 1.75
C LYS A 143 -4.31 -28.87 2.98
N ARG A 144 -2.99 -28.84 2.81
CA ARG A 144 -2.04 -28.37 3.82
C ARG A 144 -2.07 -26.84 3.81
N LEU A 145 -2.47 -26.24 4.93
CA LEU A 145 -2.52 -24.80 5.11
C LEU A 145 -1.58 -24.39 6.25
N HIS A 146 -0.83 -23.32 6.06
CA HIS A 146 0.05 -22.75 7.06
C HIS A 146 -0.71 -21.82 7.99
N THR A 147 -0.36 -21.81 9.26
CA THR A 147 -1.00 -20.94 10.26
C THR A 147 -0.06 -19.82 10.67
N ILE A 148 -0.46 -18.58 10.40
CA ILE A 148 0.22 -17.36 10.84
C ILE A 148 -0.60 -16.76 11.97
N LYS A 149 0.05 -16.33 13.04
CA LYS A 149 -0.56 -15.58 14.13
C LYS A 149 0.13 -14.24 14.26
N PHE A 150 -0.65 -13.18 14.35
CA PHE A 150 -0.21 -11.85 14.68
C PHE A 150 -0.83 -11.44 16.01
N LEU A 151 0.03 -11.12 16.97
CA LEU A 151 -0.35 -10.68 18.30
C LEU A 151 0.09 -9.23 18.48
N LEU A 152 -0.87 -8.37 18.82
CA LEU A 152 -0.65 -7.00 19.25
C LEU A 152 -1.10 -6.86 20.70
N ILE A 153 -0.19 -6.46 21.58
CA ILE A 153 -0.47 -6.14 22.99
C ILE A 153 -0.20 -4.64 23.18
N TYR A 154 -1.12 -3.90 23.79
CA TYR A 154 -0.97 -2.45 23.99
C TYR A 154 -1.75 -1.96 25.21
N ASP A 155 -1.43 -0.77 25.73
CA ASP A 155 -2.15 -0.16 26.86
C ASP A 155 -3.56 0.29 26.48
N LYS A 156 -4.48 0.19 27.44
CA LYS A 156 -5.81 0.80 27.31
C LYS A 156 -5.66 2.30 27.10
N GLY A 157 -6.28 2.81 26.03
CA GLY A 157 -6.20 4.23 25.66
C GLY A 157 -4.97 4.62 24.82
N GLN A 158 -4.09 3.67 24.45
CA GLN A 158 -3.02 3.97 23.48
C GLN A 158 -3.65 4.49 22.18
N LYS A 159 -3.22 5.68 21.76
CA LYS A 159 -3.42 6.20 20.41
C LYS A 159 -2.16 5.91 19.60
N PHE A 160 -2.33 5.26 18.46
CA PHE A 160 -1.24 5.04 17.50
C PHE A 160 -1.17 6.22 16.53
N PRO A 161 -0.05 6.43 15.82
CA PRO A 161 0.07 7.50 14.82
C PRO A 161 -1.02 7.48 13.74
N PHE A 162 -1.62 6.31 13.50
CA PHE A 162 -2.69 6.11 12.53
C PHE A 162 -4.11 6.22 13.13
N SER A 163 -4.25 6.35 14.44
CA SER A 163 -5.56 6.47 15.09
C SER A 163 -6.30 7.73 14.64
N SER A 164 -7.63 7.72 14.71
CA SER A 164 -8.45 8.92 14.57
C SER A 164 -8.85 9.47 15.95
N ASP A 165 -9.51 10.62 15.99
CA ASP A 165 -10.02 11.23 17.22
C ASP A 165 -10.87 10.23 18.03
N ASN A 166 -11.78 9.54 17.34
CA ASN A 166 -12.75 8.65 17.97
C ASN A 166 -12.30 7.19 18.07
N TYR A 167 -11.34 6.77 17.26
CA TYR A 167 -11.04 5.33 17.07
C TYR A 167 -9.54 5.04 17.13
N THR A 168 -9.16 3.99 17.87
CA THR A 168 -7.79 3.49 17.90
C THR A 168 -7.46 2.80 16.58
N PHE A 169 -8.40 2.01 16.04
CA PHE A 169 -8.29 1.30 14.76
C PHE A 169 -9.44 1.70 13.83
N PRO A 170 -9.34 2.88 13.19
CA PRO A 170 -10.40 3.33 12.30
C PRO A 170 -10.59 2.38 11.11
N VAL A 171 -11.79 2.35 10.56
CA VAL A 171 -12.11 1.62 9.33
C VAL A 171 -11.21 2.11 8.22
N THR A 172 -10.68 1.16 7.45
CA THR A 172 -9.88 1.44 6.27
C THR A 172 -10.53 0.78 5.06
N GLU A 173 -10.67 1.56 3.98
CA GLU A 173 -11.19 1.10 2.67
C GLU A 173 -10.05 0.91 1.66
N THR A 174 -8.85 0.69 2.18
CA THR A 174 -7.62 0.66 1.41
C THR A 174 -7.60 -0.53 0.45
N TYR A 175 -7.38 -0.26 -0.84
CA TYR A 175 -7.18 -1.33 -1.81
C TYR A 175 -5.77 -1.94 -1.68
N PRO A 176 -5.64 -3.28 -1.60
CA PRO A 176 -4.33 -3.93 -1.54
C PRO A 176 -3.60 -3.85 -2.89
N LEU A 177 -2.60 -2.98 -2.97
CA LEU A 177 -1.85 -2.71 -4.20
C LEU A 177 -0.68 -3.66 -4.44
N GLN A 178 -0.28 -4.46 -3.46
CA GLN A 178 0.94 -5.26 -3.56
C GLN A 178 0.88 -6.25 -4.74
N HIS A 179 1.98 -6.41 -5.45
CA HIS A 179 2.06 -7.24 -6.66
C HIS A 179 1.01 -6.91 -7.73
N THR A 180 0.60 -5.64 -7.84
CA THR A 180 -0.30 -5.19 -8.91
C THR A 180 0.43 -4.35 -9.95
N THR A 181 -0.03 -4.49 -11.19
CA THR A 181 0.38 -3.61 -12.30
C THR A 181 -0.82 -2.78 -12.75
N TRP A 182 -0.53 -1.50 -12.99
CA TRP A 182 -1.47 -0.52 -13.52
C TRP A 182 -0.80 0.29 -14.62
N TYR A 183 -1.61 0.73 -15.56
CA TYR A 183 -1.25 1.81 -16.47
C TYR A 183 -1.93 3.06 -15.99
N PHE A 184 -1.37 4.22 -16.33
CA PHE A 184 -1.94 5.44 -15.82
C PHE A 184 -1.84 6.62 -16.78
N THR A 185 -2.71 7.58 -16.50
CA THR A 185 -2.68 8.95 -17.03
C THR A 185 -2.73 9.91 -15.85
N ALA A 186 -2.01 11.01 -15.94
CA ALA A 186 -2.13 12.10 -14.98
C ALA A 186 -2.60 13.36 -15.69
N LYS A 187 -3.41 14.15 -15.00
CA LYS A 187 -3.92 15.44 -15.45
C LYS A 187 -3.71 16.45 -14.34
N TYR A 188 -3.30 17.64 -14.72
CA TYR A 188 -3.24 18.78 -13.84
C TYR A 188 -4.19 19.84 -14.39
N GLU A 189 -5.25 20.13 -13.64
CA GLU A 189 -6.30 21.04 -14.07
C GLU A 189 -6.29 22.29 -13.18
N ARG A 190 -6.40 23.45 -13.83
CA ARG A 190 -6.56 24.73 -13.13
C ARG A 190 -8.03 24.93 -12.82
N SER A 191 -8.34 25.20 -11.56
CA SER A 191 -9.71 25.56 -11.19
C SER A 191 -10.14 26.85 -11.91
N PRO A 192 -11.27 26.84 -12.64
CA PRO A 192 -11.76 28.00 -13.38
C PRO A 192 -12.16 29.18 -12.49
N SER A 193 -12.57 28.89 -11.26
CA SER A 193 -13.15 29.88 -10.33
C SER A 193 -12.14 30.40 -9.31
N ASN A 194 -11.06 29.67 -9.02
CA ASN A 194 -10.01 30.12 -8.13
C ASN A 194 -8.73 29.31 -8.35
N SER A 195 -7.64 29.95 -8.78
CA SER A 195 -6.33 29.30 -8.98
C SER A 195 -5.70 28.74 -7.70
N GLU A 196 -6.28 29.02 -6.54
CA GLU A 196 -5.91 28.43 -5.23
C GLU A 196 -6.40 26.98 -5.05
N TYR A 197 -7.04 26.40 -6.07
CA TYR A 197 -7.56 25.02 -6.07
C TYR A 197 -7.20 24.26 -7.35
N ASN A 198 -5.94 24.35 -7.78
CA ASN A 198 -5.48 23.45 -8.84
C ASN A 198 -5.60 22.00 -8.37
N GLU A 199 -5.94 21.10 -9.29
CA GLU A 199 -6.17 19.69 -8.99
C GLU A 199 -5.21 18.82 -9.80
N MET A 200 -4.43 18.00 -9.09
CA MET A 200 -3.72 16.88 -9.69
C MET A 200 -4.60 15.63 -9.59
N ARG A 201 -4.86 14.99 -10.73
CA ARG A 201 -5.61 13.75 -10.82
C ARG A 201 -4.82 12.68 -11.57
N ILE A 202 -4.71 11.50 -10.98
CA ILE A 202 -4.08 10.33 -11.59
C ILE A 202 -5.13 9.21 -11.66
N ILE A 203 -5.26 8.61 -12.83
CA ILE A 203 -6.17 7.48 -13.03
C ILE A 203 -5.33 6.26 -13.32
N PHE A 204 -5.43 5.26 -12.46
CA PHE A 204 -4.85 3.94 -12.65
C PHE A 204 -5.90 3.01 -13.26
N GLY A 205 -5.54 2.36 -14.36
CA GLY A 205 -6.40 1.40 -15.04
C GLY A 205 -5.64 0.23 -15.66
N LYS A 206 -6.39 -0.66 -16.32
CA LYS A 206 -5.84 -1.82 -17.03
C LYS A 206 -5.54 -1.56 -18.50
N GLU A 207 -6.11 -0.50 -19.06
CA GLU A 207 -5.85 -0.09 -20.44
C GLU A 207 -4.40 0.38 -20.61
N LYS A 208 -3.70 -0.14 -21.61
CA LYS A 208 -2.29 0.17 -21.81
C LYS A 208 -2.08 1.62 -22.19
N THR A 209 -1.26 2.33 -21.43
CA THR A 209 -0.77 3.68 -21.77
C THR A 209 0.76 3.67 -21.90
N ALA A 210 1.34 4.84 -22.21
CA ALA A 210 2.80 5.01 -22.24
C ALA A 210 3.47 4.86 -20.85
N TYR A 211 2.69 4.91 -19.77
CA TYR A 211 3.18 4.90 -18.40
C TYR A 211 2.58 3.75 -17.61
N LYS A 212 3.46 2.99 -16.95
CA LYS A 212 3.10 1.79 -16.21
C LYS A 212 3.69 1.87 -14.81
N ILE A 213 2.91 1.53 -13.80
CA ILE A 213 3.37 1.39 -12.42
C ILE A 213 3.14 -0.05 -11.94
N ASP A 214 4.19 -0.63 -11.39
CA ASP A 214 4.17 -1.91 -10.70
C ASP A 214 4.35 -1.63 -9.20
N PHE A 215 3.37 -1.99 -8.39
CA PHE A 215 3.50 -2.03 -6.94
C PHE A 215 4.16 -3.36 -6.59
N VAL A 216 5.47 -3.31 -6.33
CA VAL A 216 6.32 -4.50 -6.22
C VAL A 216 6.01 -5.27 -4.94
N ASP A 217 5.82 -4.55 -3.83
CA ASP A 217 5.47 -5.10 -2.52
C ASP A 217 4.66 -4.04 -1.73
N ASP A 218 4.54 -4.16 -0.41
CA ASP A 218 3.82 -3.23 0.50
C ASP A 218 4.54 -1.91 0.77
N ILE A 219 5.74 -1.72 0.24
CA ILE A 219 6.54 -0.51 0.40
C ILE A 219 7.00 0.02 -0.95
N ASN A 220 7.40 -0.84 -1.88
CA ASN A 220 8.12 -0.42 -3.08
C ASN A 220 7.22 -0.37 -4.31
N PHE A 221 7.42 0.65 -5.14
CA PHE A 221 6.85 0.73 -6.47
C PHE A 221 7.94 0.94 -7.53
N LYS A 222 7.60 0.55 -8.76
CA LYS A 222 8.42 0.73 -9.95
C LYS A 222 7.57 1.29 -11.06
N LEU A 223 7.97 2.43 -11.60
CA LEU A 223 7.37 3.05 -12.76
C LEU A 223 8.22 2.79 -14.00
N THR A 224 7.58 2.44 -15.10
CA THR A 224 8.19 2.29 -16.43
C THR A 224 7.54 3.31 -17.35
N TYR A 225 8.37 4.11 -18.01
CA TYR A 225 7.91 5.14 -18.94
C TYR A 225 8.77 5.17 -20.20
N THR A 226 8.21 5.69 -21.29
CA THR A 226 8.95 5.97 -22.52
C THR A 226 9.05 7.48 -22.68
N ASP A 227 10.28 8.00 -22.80
CA ASP A 227 10.54 9.43 -22.98
C ASP A 227 10.19 9.92 -24.40
N PRO A 228 10.16 11.25 -24.65
CA PRO A 228 9.95 11.80 -25.98
C PRO A 228 10.96 11.35 -27.05
N LYS A 229 12.15 10.88 -26.63
CA LYS A 229 13.19 10.30 -27.51
C LYS A 229 13.01 8.80 -27.73
N LYS A 230 11.85 8.23 -27.35
CA LYS A 230 11.47 6.81 -27.47
C LYS A 230 12.40 5.86 -26.70
N LYS A 231 13.04 6.32 -25.63
CA LYS A 231 13.82 5.49 -24.72
C LYS A 231 12.98 5.07 -23.53
N THR A 232 13.06 3.80 -23.16
CA THR A 232 12.38 3.27 -21.98
C THR A 232 13.26 3.44 -20.75
N HIS A 233 12.65 3.98 -19.70
CA HIS A 233 13.26 4.26 -18.41
C HIS A 233 12.48 3.61 -17.28
N VAL A 234 13.15 3.48 -16.14
CA VAL A 234 12.62 2.88 -14.92
C VAL A 234 12.89 3.83 -13.76
N TYR A 235 11.81 4.23 -13.10
CA TYR A 235 11.81 5.05 -11.89
C TYR A 235 11.34 4.20 -10.71
N GLN A 236 12.01 4.29 -9.56
CA GLN A 236 11.69 3.46 -8.39
C GLN A 236 11.60 4.30 -7.13
N GLY A 237 10.63 4.00 -6.28
CA GLY A 237 10.49 4.63 -4.96
C GLY A 237 9.64 3.82 -4.02
N GLN A 238 9.17 4.49 -2.97
CA GLN A 238 8.37 3.87 -1.92
C GLN A 238 6.99 4.51 -1.84
N TYR A 239 6.02 3.76 -1.34
CA TYR A 239 4.67 4.23 -1.10
C TYR A 239 4.16 3.75 0.25
N GLN A 240 3.16 4.48 0.75
CA GLN A 240 2.33 4.10 1.88
C GLN A 240 0.88 4.26 1.45
N ASN A 241 0.05 3.31 1.83
CA ASN A 241 -1.38 3.33 1.54
C ASN A 241 -2.12 3.15 2.86
N TYR A 242 -2.95 4.11 3.23
CA TYR A 242 -3.63 4.11 4.52
C TYR A 242 -4.99 4.81 4.42
N LYS A 243 -6.04 4.19 4.95
CA LYS A 243 -7.44 4.63 4.79
C LYS A 243 -7.77 4.83 3.30
N SER A 244 -7.86 6.09 2.89
CA SER A 244 -8.13 6.53 1.53
C SER A 244 -7.04 7.48 1.06
N ASP A 245 -5.83 7.38 1.61
CA ASP A 245 -4.68 8.19 1.22
C ASP A 245 -3.55 7.28 0.73
N ILE A 246 -2.95 7.66 -0.40
CA ILE A 246 -1.71 7.06 -0.91
C ILE A 246 -0.63 8.13 -0.99
N SER A 247 0.49 7.86 -0.32
CA SER A 247 1.64 8.75 -0.27
C SER A 247 2.82 8.09 -0.94
N PHE A 248 3.51 8.85 -1.80
CA PHE A 248 4.72 8.40 -2.46
C PHE A 248 5.93 9.18 -1.95
N PHE A 249 7.03 8.47 -1.73
CA PHE A 249 8.23 9.06 -1.16
C PHE A 249 9.50 8.38 -1.66
N ASN A 250 10.59 9.08 -1.45
CA ASN A 250 11.92 8.68 -1.87
C ASN A 250 12.50 7.62 -0.91
N ARG A 251 13.29 6.69 -1.46
CA ARG A 251 14.08 5.73 -0.69
C ARG A 251 15.24 6.45 0.00
N GLN A 252 15.70 5.95 1.15
CA GLN A 252 17.00 6.34 1.71
C GLN A 252 18.10 6.08 0.65
N GLY A 253 18.58 7.14 -0.02
CA GLY A 253 19.52 7.07 -1.13
C GLY A 253 19.15 7.81 -2.41
N GLY A 254 17.94 8.38 -2.53
CA GLY A 254 17.56 9.15 -3.72
C GLY A 254 16.71 8.38 -4.73
N TRP A 255 15.99 9.13 -5.57
CA TRP A 255 15.26 8.56 -6.70
C TRP A 255 16.23 7.92 -7.68
N SER A 256 16.00 6.64 -8.02
CA SER A 256 16.83 5.94 -9.00
C SER A 256 16.12 5.89 -10.35
N ASP A 257 16.45 6.83 -11.24
CA ASP A 257 16.07 6.74 -12.65
C ASP A 257 17.14 5.95 -13.41
N LYS A 258 16.70 4.96 -14.17
CA LYS A 258 17.56 4.01 -14.86
C LYS A 258 17.09 3.81 -16.28
N ASP A 259 18.03 3.64 -17.20
CA ASP A 259 17.66 3.18 -18.54
C ASP A 259 17.15 1.72 -18.51
N LYS A 260 16.62 1.24 -19.63
CA LYS A 260 16.16 -0.14 -19.79
C LYS A 260 17.21 -1.22 -19.45
N THR A 261 18.50 -0.88 -19.43
CA THR A 261 19.60 -1.79 -19.12
C THR A 261 19.99 -1.76 -17.63
N GLY A 262 19.29 -0.95 -16.82
CA GLY A 262 19.53 -0.80 -15.39
C GLY A 262 20.67 0.14 -15.05
N ARG A 263 21.25 0.84 -16.04
CA ARG A 263 22.29 1.84 -15.80
C ARG A 263 21.65 3.05 -15.15
N ALA A 264 22.21 3.44 -13.99
CA ALA A 264 21.81 4.67 -13.33
C ALA A 264 22.04 5.83 -14.29
N LEU A 265 20.99 6.60 -14.53
CA LEU A 265 21.13 7.89 -15.18
C LEU A 265 21.64 8.85 -14.10
N ALA A 266 22.64 9.66 -14.43
CA ALA A 266 23.12 10.70 -13.54
C ALA A 266 21.95 11.63 -13.26
N THR A 267 21.33 11.46 -12.09
CA THR A 267 20.41 12.46 -11.56
C THR A 267 21.29 13.65 -11.23
N PRO A 268 21.11 14.83 -11.86
CA PRO A 268 21.77 16.03 -11.37
C PRO A 268 21.43 16.15 -9.89
N GLY A 269 22.46 16.20 -9.04
CA GLY A 269 22.31 16.58 -7.65
C GLY A 269 21.97 18.07 -7.60
N GLU A 270 20.85 18.46 -8.17
CA GLU A 270 20.31 19.78 -7.92
C GLU A 270 19.85 19.79 -6.46
N GLN A 271 20.42 20.71 -5.69
CA GLN A 271 19.92 21.09 -4.38
C GLN A 271 18.50 21.64 -4.58
N TYR A 272 17.49 20.77 -4.54
CA TYR A 272 16.08 21.16 -4.58
C TYR A 272 15.64 21.68 -3.21
N MET A 273 16.30 22.73 -2.73
CA MET A 273 15.76 23.62 -1.69
C MET A 273 15.11 24.81 -2.39
N GLY A 274 13.88 24.62 -2.84
CA GLY A 274 13.03 25.65 -3.41
C GLY A 274 11.73 25.03 -3.87
N LYS A 275 10.61 25.51 -3.33
CA LYS A 275 9.25 25.12 -3.75
C LYS A 275 9.20 25.15 -5.28
N GLU A 276 8.95 24.02 -5.94
CA GLU A 276 8.78 24.00 -7.40
C GLU A 276 7.43 24.66 -7.76
N SER A 277 7.40 26.00 -7.74
CA SER A 277 6.29 26.86 -8.20
C SER A 277 5.98 26.72 -9.70
N PHE A 278 6.72 25.85 -10.41
CA PHE A 278 6.61 25.66 -11.86
C PHE A 278 5.47 24.74 -12.28
N TYR A 279 4.96 23.89 -11.37
CA TYR A 279 3.87 22.97 -11.69
C TYR A 279 2.48 23.56 -11.43
N GLU A 280 2.38 24.81 -10.99
CA GLU A 280 1.13 25.56 -10.85
C GLU A 280 0.49 25.95 -12.22
N ASP A 281 1.17 25.66 -13.34
CA ASP A 281 0.68 25.88 -14.70
C ASP A 281 0.45 24.55 -15.47
N PRO A 282 -0.82 24.21 -15.81
CA PRO A 282 -1.16 23.04 -16.61
C PRO A 282 -0.38 22.89 -17.92
N LYS A 283 0.00 23.99 -18.57
CA LYS A 283 0.77 23.93 -19.82
C LYS A 283 2.18 23.41 -19.58
N LYS A 284 2.86 23.93 -18.55
CA LYS A 284 4.21 23.48 -18.17
C LYS A 284 4.21 22.02 -17.71
N PHE A 285 3.18 21.61 -16.96
CA PHE A 285 3.00 20.22 -16.60
C PHE A 285 2.89 19.31 -17.83
N ALA A 286 2.11 19.72 -18.84
CA ALA A 286 1.95 18.98 -20.09
C ALA A 286 3.24 18.94 -20.94
N GLU A 287 4.03 20.02 -20.95
CA GLU A 287 5.32 20.08 -21.65
C GLU A 287 6.36 19.10 -21.09
N GLU A 288 6.29 18.82 -19.80
CA GLU A 288 7.19 17.88 -19.11
C GLU A 288 6.73 16.42 -19.21
N ALA A 289 5.59 16.13 -19.85
CA ALA A 289 5.05 14.78 -19.93
C ALA A 289 6.08 13.77 -20.51
N GLY A 290 6.33 12.70 -19.75
CA GLY A 290 7.29 11.66 -20.12
C GLY A 290 8.75 11.97 -19.76
N THR A 291 9.04 13.02 -18.99
CA THR A 291 10.36 13.27 -18.41
C THR A 291 10.46 12.70 -16.98
N ALA A 292 11.69 12.49 -16.49
CA ALA A 292 11.92 12.08 -15.10
C ALA A 292 11.36 13.10 -14.10
N ARG A 293 11.37 14.39 -14.47
CA ARG A 293 10.90 15.50 -13.64
C ARG A 293 9.38 15.41 -13.41
N TYR A 294 8.64 15.13 -14.48
CA TYR A 294 7.19 14.91 -14.44
C TYR A 294 6.79 13.80 -13.48
N PHE A 295 7.46 12.63 -13.55
CA PHE A 295 7.15 11.54 -12.63
C PHE A 295 7.59 11.84 -11.19
N ARG A 296 8.71 12.53 -10.99
CA ARG A 296 9.11 12.97 -9.64
C ARG A 296 8.07 13.86 -9.00
N PHE A 297 7.56 14.84 -9.74
CA PHE A 297 6.49 15.71 -9.25
C PHE A 297 5.26 14.92 -8.85
N ILE A 298 4.76 14.05 -9.74
CA ILE A 298 3.58 13.21 -9.45
C ILE A 298 3.80 12.33 -8.22
N PHE A 299 4.95 11.67 -8.09
CA PHE A 299 5.20 10.66 -7.06
C PHE A 299 6.02 11.17 -5.85
N LEU A 300 6.03 12.49 -5.60
CA LEU A 300 6.50 13.11 -4.35
C LEU A 300 5.35 13.65 -3.49
N ASN A 301 4.12 13.25 -3.81
CA ASN A 301 2.91 13.78 -3.23
C ASN A 301 2.10 12.70 -2.49
N ASN A 302 1.17 13.18 -1.66
CA ASN A 302 0.08 12.43 -1.06
C ASN A 302 -1.22 12.70 -1.83
N TYR A 303 -2.03 11.67 -2.05
CA TYR A 303 -3.29 11.75 -2.77
C TYR A 303 -4.38 11.08 -1.98
N GLN A 304 -5.60 11.61 -2.07
CA GLN A 304 -6.79 10.83 -1.76
C GLN A 304 -6.96 9.78 -2.84
N ALA A 305 -7.19 8.53 -2.46
CA ALA A 305 -7.31 7.37 -3.32
C ALA A 305 -8.70 6.74 -3.18
N ILE A 306 -9.38 6.55 -4.31
CA ILE A 306 -10.68 5.89 -4.40
C ILE A 306 -10.56 4.71 -5.35
N TYR A 307 -10.95 3.53 -4.90
CA TYR A 307 -10.99 2.33 -5.74
C TYR A 307 -12.41 2.04 -6.24
N HIS A 308 -12.59 2.10 -7.55
CA HIS A 308 -13.85 1.79 -8.23
C HIS A 308 -13.84 0.33 -8.68
N SER A 309 -14.33 -0.56 -7.81
CA SER A 309 -14.29 -2.02 -8.04
C SER A 309 -15.07 -2.48 -9.27
N ASP A 310 -16.16 -1.79 -9.60
CA ASP A 310 -17.03 -2.01 -10.76
C ASP A 310 -16.35 -1.66 -12.08
N LEU A 311 -15.51 -0.63 -12.07
CA LEU A 311 -14.75 -0.18 -13.23
C LEU A 311 -13.35 -0.82 -13.32
N GLY A 312 -12.87 -1.41 -12.23
CA GLY A 312 -11.50 -1.90 -12.12
C GLY A 312 -10.47 -0.78 -12.25
N LEU A 313 -10.79 0.41 -11.72
CA LEU A 313 -9.96 1.62 -11.79
C LEU A 313 -9.68 2.15 -10.38
N MET A 314 -8.53 2.81 -10.22
CA MET A 314 -8.22 3.57 -9.00
C MET A 314 -7.94 5.02 -9.36
N GLU A 315 -8.61 5.93 -8.68
CA GLU A 315 -8.45 7.36 -8.86
C GLU A 315 -7.66 7.95 -7.70
N LEU A 316 -6.70 8.80 -8.02
CA LEU A 316 -5.90 9.54 -7.05
C LEU A 316 -6.11 11.02 -7.32
N SER A 317 -6.47 11.80 -6.30
CA SER A 317 -6.69 13.23 -6.43
C SER A 317 -6.01 14.00 -5.31
N LYS A 318 -5.52 15.20 -5.63
CA LYS A 318 -4.96 16.16 -4.69
C LYS A 318 -5.38 17.55 -5.11
N GLN A 319 -6.00 18.28 -4.19
CA GLN A 319 -6.16 19.73 -4.31
C GLN A 319 -4.92 20.41 -3.74
N GLU A 320 -4.30 21.28 -4.52
CA GLU A 320 -3.20 22.13 -4.07
C GLU A 320 -3.79 23.41 -3.49
N ALA A 321 -3.80 23.53 -2.16
CA ALA A 321 -4.00 24.81 -1.50
C ALA A 321 -2.67 25.57 -1.48
N ARG A 322 -2.69 26.89 -1.75
CA ARG A 322 -1.54 27.74 -1.39
C ARG A 322 -1.33 27.63 0.12
N GLU A 323 -0.08 27.38 0.55
CA GLU A 323 0.32 27.80 1.89
C GLU A 323 0.01 29.30 1.98
N GLN A 324 -0.79 29.70 2.98
CA GLN A 324 -0.95 31.11 3.34
C GLN A 324 0.43 31.65 3.74
N GLU A 325 1.17 32.22 2.79
CA GLU A 325 2.19 33.21 3.12
C GLU A 325 1.45 34.48 3.56
N ASP A 326 1.15 34.60 4.86
CA ASP A 326 1.05 35.90 5.53
C ASP A 326 0.80 35.74 7.04
N ILE A 327 1.87 35.73 7.86
CA ILE A 327 1.85 36.37 9.20
C ILE A 327 3.27 36.88 9.55
N LEU A 328 3.92 37.69 8.71
CA LEU A 328 5.07 38.51 9.18
C LEU A 328 5.18 39.91 8.51
N SER A 329 4.23 40.30 7.67
CA SER A 329 4.18 41.60 7.00
C SER A 329 3.23 42.58 7.71
N MET A 330 3.23 42.65 9.05
CA MET A 330 2.62 43.81 9.72
C MET A 330 3.54 45.02 9.58
N PRO A 331 3.05 46.19 9.11
CA PRO A 331 3.84 47.40 9.10
C PRO A 331 4.18 47.77 10.55
N ARG A 332 5.48 47.98 10.83
CA ARG A 332 5.93 48.56 12.09
C ARG A 332 5.21 49.89 12.26
N ARG A 333 4.36 50.00 13.29
CA ARG A 333 3.92 51.30 13.79
C ARG A 333 5.16 52.05 14.27
N GLU A 334 5.51 53.12 13.54
CA GLU A 334 6.44 54.14 14.01
C GLU A 334 5.92 54.72 15.33
N ARG A 335 6.84 54.93 16.28
CA ARG A 335 6.61 55.68 17.51
C ARG A 335 7.22 57.06 17.37
#